data_AF-A0A328SM16-F1
#
_entry.id   AF-A0A328SM16-F1
#
_cell.length_a   1.000
_cell.length_b   1.000
_cell.length_c   1.000
_cell.angle_alpha   90.00
_cell.angle_beta   90.00
_cell.angle_gamma   90.00
#
_symmetry.space_group_name_H-M   'P 1'
#
loop_
_entity.id
_entity.type
_entity.pdbx_description
1 polymer ?
#
loop_
_entity_poly.entity_id
_entity_poly.type
_entity_poly.pdbx_seq_one_letter_code
_entity_poly.pdbx_strand_id
1 'polypeptide(L)'
;MKFKSVFLVGVLLLAFLSVSAIYADDTVVYGKSSFSIPDGYTLMEQDNQMVMYNDDYVMSIYEGSIIDTSKARDNRIKKGYNLVEEKNYTLDGIKINQQSFNSKGYNCLFYTFKKNNKNYIVSLAIDENKPIPADEDNPAIGIIKSLT
;
A
#
# COMPACT_ATOMS: atom_id res chain seq x y z
N MET A 1 -38.74 12.16 -9.75
CA MET A 1 -37.30 11.83 -9.56
C MET A 1 -36.84 12.07 -8.10
N LYS A 2 -37.48 11.48 -7.08
CA LYS A 2 -37.07 11.66 -5.66
C LYS A 2 -36.65 10.35 -4.96
N PHE A 3 -37.02 9.18 -5.50
CA PHE A 3 -36.67 7.88 -4.91
C PHE A 3 -35.21 7.46 -5.09
N LYS A 4 -34.50 7.96 -6.11
CA LYS A 4 -33.09 7.60 -6.35
C LYS A 4 -32.12 8.25 -5.35
N SER A 5 -32.47 9.43 -4.82
CA SER A 5 -31.60 10.15 -3.89
C SER A 5 -31.67 9.61 -2.47
N VAL A 6 -32.84 9.13 -2.02
CA VAL A 6 -33.00 8.52 -0.70
C VAL A 6 -32.29 7.16 -0.62
N PHE A 7 -32.31 6.39 -1.71
CA PHE A 7 -31.60 5.10 -1.77
C PHE A 7 -30.08 5.28 -1.73
N LEU A 8 -29.54 6.29 -2.44
CA LEU A 8 -28.11 6.57 -2.46
C LEU A 8 -27.59 7.03 -1.08
N VAL A 9 -28.36 7.87 -0.38
CA VAL A 9 -28.02 8.34 0.97
C VAL A 9 -28.13 7.20 1.99
N GLY A 10 -29.10 6.30 1.84
CA GLY A 10 -29.25 5.13 2.71
C GLY A 10 -28.10 4.12 2.58
N VAL A 11 -27.61 3.89 1.35
CA VAL A 11 -26.43 3.04 1.11
C VAL A 11 -25.16 3.68 1.66
N LEU A 12 -25.01 5.01 1.56
CA LEU A 12 -23.89 5.74 2.16
C LEU A 12 -23.88 5.62 3.69
N LEU A 13 -25.04 5.74 4.34
CA LEU A 13 -25.21 5.62 5.79
C LEU A 13 -24.92 4.20 6.31
N LEU A 14 -25.26 3.16 5.54
CA LEU A 14 -24.94 1.77 5.86
C LEU A 14 -23.44 1.47 5.75
N ALA A 15 -22.72 2.10 4.81
CA ALA A 15 -21.27 1.96 4.70
C ALA A 15 -20.51 2.56 5.90
N PHE A 16 -21.07 3.59 6.57
CA PHE A 16 -20.51 4.12 7.82
C PHE A 16 -20.75 3.22 9.03
N LEU A 17 -21.71 2.28 8.98
CA LEU A 17 -22.01 1.36 10.08
C LEU A 17 -21.16 0.09 10.06
N SER A 18 -20.43 -0.18 8.97
CA SER A 18 -19.53 -1.33 8.82
C SER A 18 -18.06 -1.02 9.09
N VAL A 19 -17.73 0.21 9.50
CA VAL A 19 -16.37 0.55 9.91
C VAL A 19 -16.18 0.06 11.34
N SER A 20 -15.69 -1.17 11.49
CA SER A 20 -15.07 -1.57 12.75
C SER A 20 -13.80 -0.73 12.91
N ALA A 21 -13.84 0.26 13.79
CA ALA A 21 -12.64 0.87 14.34
C ALA A 21 -11.93 -0.22 15.14
N ILE A 22 -10.88 -0.80 14.56
CA ILE A 22 -10.00 -1.72 15.27
C ILE A 22 -8.96 -0.84 15.96
N TYR A 23 -8.77 -1.05 17.26
CA TYR A 23 -7.91 -0.24 18.13
C TYR A 23 -6.84 -1.15 18.75
N ALA A 24 -5.59 -0.68 18.63
CA ALA A 24 -4.33 -1.12 19.25
C ALA A 24 -3.54 -2.24 18.56
N ASP A 25 -2.30 -1.92 18.13
CA ASP A 25 -1.25 -2.84 17.65
C ASP A 25 -1.78 -3.95 16.72
N ASP A 26 -2.64 -3.57 15.77
CA ASP A 26 -3.40 -4.53 14.99
C ASP A 26 -2.48 -5.27 14.02
N THR A 27 -2.14 -6.49 14.40
CA THR A 27 -1.59 -7.48 13.50
C THR A 27 -2.67 -7.82 12.48
N VAL A 28 -2.53 -7.25 11.29
CA VAL A 28 -3.42 -7.48 10.18
C VAL A 28 -3.09 -8.83 9.56
N VAL A 29 -4.08 -9.70 9.45
CA VAL A 29 -3.95 -11.00 8.77
C VAL A 29 -4.40 -10.83 7.33
N TYR A 30 -3.52 -11.14 6.39
CA TYR A 30 -3.76 -11.05 4.96
C TYR A 30 -3.31 -12.35 4.28
N GLY A 31 -4.28 -13.16 3.84
CA GLY A 31 -4.03 -14.49 3.29
C GLY A 31 -3.36 -15.42 4.31
N LYS A 32 -2.11 -15.80 4.04
CA LYS A 32 -1.27 -16.61 4.95
C LYS A 32 -0.11 -15.80 5.53
N SER A 33 -0.22 -14.48 5.49
CA SER A 33 0.78 -13.55 6.01
C SER A 33 0.13 -12.65 7.04
N SER A 34 0.92 -12.06 7.91
CA SER A 34 0.45 -11.00 8.81
C SER A 34 1.47 -9.89 8.93
N PHE A 35 1.02 -8.68 9.25
CA PHE A 35 1.88 -7.51 9.44
C PHE A 35 1.20 -6.50 10.35
N SER A 36 1.96 -5.57 10.91
CA SER A 36 1.45 -4.49 11.75
C SER A 36 1.40 -3.19 10.95
N ILE A 37 0.39 -2.37 11.24
CA ILE A 37 0.28 -1.00 10.72
C ILE A 37 0.16 -0.02 11.89
N PRO A 38 0.66 1.23 11.74
CA PRO A 38 0.44 2.26 12.73
C PRO A 38 -1.04 2.58 12.90
N ASP A 39 -1.38 3.22 14.02
CA ASP A 39 -2.72 3.75 14.25
C ASP A 39 -3.12 4.80 13.20
N GLY A 40 -4.43 4.94 12.98
CA GLY A 40 -4.99 5.98 12.12
C GLY A 40 -5.14 5.60 10.65
N TYR A 41 -4.90 4.33 10.28
CA TYR A 41 -5.19 3.80 8.96
C TYR A 41 -6.57 3.16 8.89
N THR A 42 -7.30 3.44 7.82
CA THR A 42 -8.47 2.66 7.40
C THR A 42 -8.03 1.56 6.46
N LEU A 43 -8.57 0.35 6.64
CA LEU A 43 -8.25 -0.81 5.81
C LEU A 43 -9.40 -1.15 4.86
N MET A 44 -9.04 -1.58 3.66
CA MET A 44 -9.97 -2.10 2.66
C MET A 44 -9.33 -3.29 1.95
N GLU A 45 -10.03 -4.42 1.91
CA GLU A 45 -9.61 -5.58 1.12
C GLU A 45 -10.23 -5.54 -0.28
N GLN A 46 -9.42 -5.70 -1.32
CA GLN A 46 -9.86 -5.69 -2.71
C GLN A 46 -9.03 -6.66 -3.55
N ASP A 47 -9.66 -7.66 -4.17
CA ASP A 47 -9.07 -8.53 -5.22
C ASP A 47 -7.65 -9.05 -4.92
N ASN A 48 -7.44 -9.65 -3.73
CA ASN A 48 -6.12 -10.09 -3.26
C ASN A 48 -5.09 -8.95 -3.17
N GLN A 49 -5.55 -7.81 -2.68
CA GLN A 49 -4.72 -6.72 -2.18
C GLN A 49 -5.38 -6.18 -0.93
N MET A 50 -4.55 -5.79 0.02
CA MET A 50 -5.01 -4.99 1.14
C MET A 50 -4.55 -3.57 0.91
N VAL A 51 -5.49 -2.64 0.98
CA VAL A 51 -5.26 -1.20 0.85
C VAL A 51 -5.43 -0.58 2.23
N MET A 52 -4.46 0.24 2.62
CA MET A 52 -4.47 0.99 3.88
C MET A 52 -4.34 2.46 3.55
N TYR A 53 -5.20 3.31 4.11
CA TYR A 53 -5.13 4.75 3.83
C TYR A 53 -5.45 5.62 5.05
N ASN A 54 -4.86 6.81 5.06
CA ASN A 54 -5.17 7.91 5.96
C ASN A 54 -5.07 9.25 5.18
N ASP A 55 -5.07 10.38 5.89
CA ASP A 55 -5.01 11.71 5.27
C ASP A 55 -3.67 12.01 4.55
N ASP A 56 -2.62 11.24 4.86
CA ASP A 56 -1.27 11.47 4.36
C ASP A 56 -0.85 10.48 3.29
N TYR A 57 -1.28 9.23 3.41
CA TYR A 57 -0.72 8.09 2.70
C TYR A 57 -1.79 7.14 2.21
N VAL A 58 -1.58 6.62 1.01
CA VAL A 58 -2.27 5.41 0.53
C VAL A 58 -1.23 4.33 0.33
N MET A 59 -1.42 3.19 0.97
CA MET A 59 -0.56 2.03 0.85
C MET A 59 -1.33 0.83 0.32
N SER A 60 -0.61 -0.07 -0.33
CA SER A 60 -1.13 -1.41 -0.60
C SER A 60 -0.07 -2.47 -0.42
N ILE A 61 -0.51 -3.68 -0.10
CA ILE A 61 0.31 -4.88 -0.12
C ILE A 61 -0.28 -5.92 -1.07
N TYR A 62 0.60 -6.48 -1.89
CA TYR A 62 0.33 -7.61 -2.77
C TYR A 62 1.25 -8.77 -2.40
N GLU A 63 0.67 -9.96 -2.24
CA GLU A 63 1.38 -11.23 -2.10
C GLU A 63 1.13 -12.06 -3.35
N GLY A 64 2.19 -12.48 -4.05
CA GLY A 64 2.01 -13.33 -5.23
C GLY A 64 3.24 -13.49 -6.10
N SER A 65 3.03 -13.95 -7.33
CA SER A 65 4.09 -14.14 -8.31
C SER A 65 4.55 -12.80 -8.88
N ILE A 66 5.85 -12.53 -8.82
CA ILE A 66 6.45 -11.33 -9.41
C ILE A 66 7.18 -11.74 -10.68
N ILE A 67 6.77 -11.15 -11.80
CA ILE A 67 7.21 -11.55 -13.14
C ILE A 67 8.68 -11.17 -13.38
N ASP A 68 9.12 -10.03 -12.84
CA ASP A 68 10.49 -9.49 -12.76
C ASP A 68 10.42 -7.99 -12.38
N THR A 69 11.40 -7.44 -11.65
CA THR A 69 11.36 -6.02 -11.22
C THR A 69 11.52 -5.03 -12.36
N SER A 70 12.31 -5.36 -13.39
CA SER A 70 12.46 -4.52 -14.59
C SER A 70 11.18 -4.54 -15.43
N LYS A 71 10.56 -5.71 -15.62
CA LYS A 71 9.26 -5.79 -16.29
C LYS A 71 8.16 -5.03 -15.54
N ALA A 72 8.16 -5.07 -14.21
CA ALA A 72 7.22 -4.31 -13.40
C ALA A 72 7.42 -2.80 -13.58
N ARG A 73 8.67 -2.31 -13.58
CA ARG A 73 9.01 -0.91 -13.89
C ARG A 73 8.50 -0.51 -15.27
N ASP A 74 8.84 -1.26 -16.31
CA ASP A 74 8.49 -0.93 -17.68
C ASP A 74 6.96 -0.88 -17.88
N ASN A 75 6.22 -1.77 -17.20
CA ASN A 75 4.76 -1.75 -17.19
C ASN A 75 4.18 -0.50 -16.53
N ARG A 76 4.78 0.01 -15.44
CA ARG A 76 4.36 1.27 -14.81
C ARG A 76 4.64 2.46 -15.73
N ILE A 77 5.81 2.49 -16.38
CA ILE A 77 6.15 3.52 -17.37
C ILE A 77 5.14 3.55 -18.51
N LYS A 78 4.79 2.38 -19.08
CA LYS A 78 3.75 2.27 -20.12
C LYS A 78 2.37 2.76 -19.66
N LYS A 79 2.08 2.72 -18.35
CA LYS A 79 0.83 3.23 -17.76
C LYS A 79 0.89 4.73 -17.40
N GLY A 80 1.97 5.43 -17.74
CA GLY A 80 2.11 6.87 -17.51
C GLY A 80 2.76 7.25 -16.17
N TYR A 81 3.53 6.35 -15.56
CA TYR A 81 4.36 6.68 -14.40
C TYR A 81 5.74 7.15 -14.88
N ASN A 82 6.25 8.23 -14.30
CA ASN A 82 7.58 8.76 -14.58
C ASN A 82 8.55 8.22 -13.54
N LEU A 83 9.53 7.41 -13.94
CA LEU A 83 10.53 6.88 -13.01
C LEU A 83 11.40 8.04 -12.49
N VAL A 84 11.49 8.16 -11.17
CA VAL A 84 12.35 9.13 -10.49
C VAL A 84 13.63 8.44 -10.04
N GLU A 85 13.51 7.24 -9.47
CA GLU A 85 14.64 6.56 -8.87
C GLU A 85 14.42 5.04 -8.78
N GLU A 86 15.50 4.27 -8.86
CA GLU A 86 15.51 2.86 -8.53
C GLU A 86 16.72 2.53 -7.65
N LYS A 87 16.48 1.84 -6.53
CA LYS A 87 17.49 1.47 -5.54
C LYS A 87 17.37 0.00 -5.18
N ASN A 88 18.51 -0.63 -4.91
CA ASN A 88 18.56 -1.96 -4.31
C ASN A 88 19.31 -1.86 -2.98
N TYR A 89 18.70 -2.33 -1.90
CA TYR A 89 19.31 -2.33 -0.57
C TYR A 89 18.87 -3.53 0.26
N THR A 90 19.46 -3.69 1.44
CA THR A 90 19.09 -4.73 2.40
C THR A 90 18.54 -4.07 3.65
N LEU A 91 17.37 -4.50 4.10
CA LEU A 91 16.72 -4.07 5.34
C LEU A 91 16.47 -5.32 6.19
N ASP A 92 17.09 -5.41 7.36
CA ASP A 92 16.92 -6.54 8.29
C ASP A 92 17.09 -7.93 7.61
N GLY A 93 18.06 -8.03 6.70
CA GLY A 93 18.35 -9.25 5.93
C GLY A 93 17.45 -9.48 4.70
N ILE A 94 16.45 -8.61 4.47
CA ILE A 94 15.54 -8.64 3.33
C ILE A 94 16.14 -7.80 2.20
N LYS A 95 16.37 -8.42 1.03
CA LYS A 95 16.77 -7.69 -0.18
C LYS A 95 15.55 -7.01 -0.80
N ILE A 96 15.63 -5.69 -0.94
CA ILE A 96 14.55 -4.84 -1.44
C ILE A 96 15.00 -4.16 -2.72
N ASN A 97 14.16 -4.23 -3.76
CA ASN A 97 14.20 -3.34 -4.91
C ASN A 97 13.13 -2.27 -4.71
N GLN A 98 13.54 -1.02 -4.51
CA GLN A 98 12.65 0.12 -4.41
C GLN A 98 12.64 0.88 -5.73
N GLN A 99 11.45 1.14 -6.26
CA GLN A 99 11.25 1.96 -7.45
C GLN A 99 10.33 3.13 -7.10
N SER A 100 10.85 4.35 -7.25
CA SER A 100 10.13 5.60 -6.98
C SER A 100 9.68 6.23 -8.30
N PHE A 101 8.42 6.62 -8.38
CA PHE A 101 7.83 7.25 -9.56
C PHE A 101 7.05 8.50 -9.16
N ASN A 102 6.84 9.40 -10.12
CA ASN A 102 5.79 10.41 -10.06
C ASN A 102 4.67 10.05 -11.05
N SER A 103 3.41 10.17 -10.64
CA SER A 103 2.26 10.03 -11.54
C SER A 103 1.06 10.81 -11.02
N LYS A 104 0.47 11.64 -11.89
CA LYS A 104 -0.80 12.35 -11.65
C LYS A 104 -0.86 13.13 -10.32
N GLY A 105 0.23 13.79 -9.94
CA GLY A 105 0.28 14.57 -8.71
C GLY A 105 0.72 13.78 -7.46
N TYR A 106 1.22 12.56 -7.63
CA TYR A 106 1.63 11.69 -6.53
C TYR A 106 3.05 11.15 -6.71
N ASN A 107 3.79 11.10 -5.60
CA ASN A 107 5.00 10.30 -5.44
C ASN A 107 4.60 8.86 -5.07
N CYS A 108 4.96 7.88 -5.90
CA CYS A 108 4.65 6.47 -5.70
C CYS A 108 5.93 5.66 -5.51
N LEU A 109 6.08 5.05 -4.34
CA LEU A 109 7.21 4.18 -4.01
C LEU A 109 6.73 2.73 -4.01
N PHE A 110 7.45 1.85 -4.70
CA PHE A 110 7.15 0.42 -4.77
C PHE A 110 8.34 -0.38 -4.23
N TYR A 111 8.11 -1.16 -3.19
CA TYR A 111 9.09 -2.02 -2.54
C TYR A 111 8.81 -3.47 -2.94
N THR A 112 9.70 -4.04 -3.75
CA THR A 112 9.60 -5.42 -4.21
C THR A 112 10.63 -6.27 -3.48
N PHE A 113 10.19 -7.35 -2.83
CA PHE A 113 11.06 -8.19 -2.01
C PHE A 113 10.52 -9.62 -1.87
N LYS A 114 11.36 -10.50 -1.32
CA LYS A 114 11.01 -11.87 -0.94
C LYS A 114 11.24 -12.08 0.54
N LYS A 115 10.23 -12.59 1.26
CA LYS A 115 10.29 -12.95 2.68
C LYS A 115 9.52 -14.26 2.87
N ASN A 116 10.01 -15.16 3.73
CA ASN A 116 9.33 -16.45 4.02
C ASN A 116 8.92 -17.24 2.76
N ASN A 117 9.80 -17.29 1.76
CA ASN A 117 9.58 -17.92 0.45
C ASN A 117 8.45 -17.35 -0.41
N LYS A 118 7.86 -16.22 -0.02
CA LYS A 118 6.82 -15.52 -0.77
C LYS A 118 7.35 -14.19 -1.30
N ASN A 119 6.82 -13.74 -2.43
CA ASN A 119 7.18 -12.43 -2.99
C ASN A 119 6.08 -11.42 -2.66
N TYR A 120 6.52 -10.21 -2.36
CA TYR A 120 5.65 -9.11 -1.97
C TYR A 120 5.97 -7.86 -2.78
N ILE A 121 4.92 -7.07 -3.00
CA ILE A 121 5.03 -5.68 -3.39
C ILE A 121 4.28 -4.88 -2.34
N VAL A 122 4.98 -4.00 -1.64
CA VAL A 122 4.36 -2.95 -0.84
C VAL A 122 4.44 -1.66 -1.64
N SER A 123 3.35 -0.91 -1.72
CA SER A 123 3.33 0.41 -2.36
C SER A 123 2.96 1.49 -1.36
N LEU A 124 3.50 2.69 -1.57
CA LEU A 124 3.20 3.90 -0.83
C LEU A 124 3.00 5.03 -1.84
N ALA A 125 1.83 5.65 -1.83
CA ALA A 125 1.50 6.83 -2.60
C ALA A 125 1.32 8.03 -1.65
N ILE A 126 1.93 9.15 -2.04
CA ILE A 126 2.01 10.39 -1.28
C ILE A 126 1.70 11.53 -2.25
N ASP A 127 0.93 12.53 -1.82
CA ASP A 127 0.77 13.76 -2.60
C ASP A 127 2.15 14.34 -2.96
N GLU A 128 2.35 14.79 -4.20
CA GLU A 128 3.67 15.23 -4.66
C GLU A 128 4.21 16.45 -3.91
N ASN A 129 3.32 17.21 -3.28
CA ASN A 129 3.66 18.40 -2.48
C ASN A 129 4.01 18.06 -1.03
N LYS A 130 3.82 16.81 -0.60
CA LYS A 130 4.20 16.34 0.73
C LYS A 130 5.60 15.69 0.70
N PRO A 131 6.37 15.80 1.79
CA PRO A 131 7.68 15.17 1.87
C PRO A 131 7.55 13.64 1.86
N ILE A 132 8.50 12.97 1.21
CA ILE A 132 8.66 11.52 1.31
C ILE A 132 9.24 11.21 2.71
N PRO A 133 8.61 10.33 3.51
CA PRO A 133 9.09 10.01 4.84
C PRO A 133 10.46 9.31 4.79
N ALA A 134 11.29 9.57 5.79
CA ALA A 134 12.52 8.83 6.02
C ALA A 134 12.22 7.38 6.41
N ASP A 135 13.19 6.47 6.25
CA ASP A 135 12.98 5.03 6.46
C ASP A 135 12.41 4.66 7.84
N GLU A 136 12.75 5.42 8.89
CA GLU A 136 12.27 5.20 10.25
C GLU A 136 10.79 5.57 10.45
N ASP A 137 10.32 6.58 9.72
CA ASP A 137 8.93 7.06 9.76
C ASP A 137 8.10 6.52 8.59
N ASN A 138 8.70 5.71 7.71
CA ASN A 138 8.06 5.24 6.51
C ASN A 138 7.15 4.05 6.83
N PRO A 139 5.82 4.20 6.71
CA PRO A 139 4.88 3.16 7.13
C PRO A 139 5.00 1.88 6.28
N ALA A 140 5.44 1.99 5.01
CA ALA A 140 5.72 0.83 4.18
C ALA A 140 6.90 0.00 4.71
N ILE A 141 7.93 0.66 5.27
CA ILE A 141 9.06 -0.01 5.92
C ILE A 141 8.60 -0.73 7.19
N GLY A 142 7.70 -0.12 7.97
CA GLY A 142 7.07 -0.77 9.14
C GLY A 142 6.34 -2.08 8.78
N ILE A 143 5.58 -2.07 7.67
CA ILE A 143 4.93 -3.28 7.14
C ILE A 143 5.98 -4.34 6.77
N ILE A 144 7.02 -3.96 6.01
CA ILE A 144 8.06 -4.91 5.56
C ILE A 144 8.76 -5.58 6.74
N LYS A 145 9.06 -4.82 7.80
CA LYS A 145 9.71 -5.32 9.02
C LYS A 145 8.81 -6.31 9.77
N SER A 146 7.57 -5.93 10.01
CA SER A 146 6.60 -6.73 10.79
C SER A 146 6.07 -7.97 10.05
N LEU A 147 6.24 -8.03 8.73
CA LEU A 147 5.64 -9.08 7.92
C LEU A 147 6.10 -10.50 8.31
N THR A 148 5.18 -11.42 8.59
CA THR A 148 5.43 -12.83 8.91
C THR A 148 4.66 -13.76 8.00
#